data_AF-A0A7K2WT74-F1
#
_entry.id   AF-A0A7K2WT74-F1
#
_cell.length_a   1.000
_cell.length_b   1.000
_cell.length_c   1.000
_cell.angle_alpha   90.00
_cell.angle_beta   90.00
_cell.angle_gamma   90.00
#
_symmetry.space_group_name_H-M   'P 1'
#
loop_
_entity.id
_entity.type
_entity.pdbx_description
1 polymer ?
#
loop_
_entity_poly.entity_id
_entity_poly.type
_entity_poly.pdbx_seq_one_letter_code
_entity_poly.pdbx_strand_id
1 'polypeptide(L)'
;MTLLSRELPASQAFYGNVLGWTYRPAGLGDDFCVALSDGMAVAGIGALASSLQVEVSWTPYFAVANVDEAAARIRERGATVAVGPLAFHTGRAALAMDPDGAAFGIWEGAVRSDWTVGRGSAPAWLELRTRDTVDAARFYGQVLGWAPETADGFTLVHEDDHAVLRQDEQVVARIRGGAVQVRPRWHVYFRVPEVSRSVEAAVRDGGALVSPPEAAETLHEATLRDPDGALFTVTSR
;
A
#
# COMPACT_ATOMS: atom_id res chain seq x y z
N MET A 1 -0.45 -1.74 5.43
CA MET A 1 0.65 -1.41 4.50
C MET A 1 1.91 -1.14 5.30
N THR A 2 3.07 -1.28 4.67
CA THR A 2 4.37 -1.08 5.30
C THR A 2 5.29 -0.29 4.38
N LEU A 3 6.10 0.59 4.95
CA LEU A 3 7.26 1.19 4.29
C LEU A 3 8.52 0.46 4.75
N LEU A 4 9.30 -0.05 3.80
CA LEU A 4 10.67 -0.48 4.07
C LEU A 4 11.57 0.74 3.91
N SER A 5 11.94 1.34 5.03
CA SER A 5 12.77 2.55 5.11
C SER A 5 14.26 2.21 5.17
N ARG A 6 15.12 3.16 4.78
CA ARG A 6 16.56 3.08 5.06
C ARG A 6 16.89 3.37 6.51
N GLU A 7 16.26 4.40 7.08
CA GLU A 7 16.43 4.83 8.46
C GLU A 7 15.10 5.26 9.08
N LEU A 8 14.72 4.56 10.15
CA LEU A 8 13.44 4.77 10.81
C LEU A 8 13.23 6.22 11.29
N PRO A 9 14.20 6.89 11.96
CA PRO A 9 13.99 8.26 12.45
C PRO A 9 13.78 9.28 11.33
N ALA A 10 14.48 9.11 10.19
CA ALA A 10 14.34 10.00 9.04
C ALA A 10 12.95 9.88 8.41
N SER A 11 12.46 8.65 8.21
CA SER A 11 11.09 8.44 7.73
C SER A 11 10.04 8.93 8.73
N GLN A 12 10.24 8.73 10.03
CA GLN A 12 9.32 9.25 11.06
C GLN A 12 9.23 10.77 11.03
N ALA A 13 10.35 11.48 10.92
CA ALA A 13 10.34 12.93 10.81
C ALA A 13 9.59 13.40 9.56
N PHE A 14 9.91 12.81 8.40
CA PHE A 14 9.29 13.16 7.13
C PHE A 14 7.77 12.93 7.14
N TYR A 15 7.31 11.71 7.42
CA TYR A 15 5.89 11.39 7.38
C TYR A 15 5.11 12.05 8.53
N GLY A 16 5.76 12.34 9.66
CA GLY A 16 5.16 13.13 10.73
C GLY A 16 4.85 14.56 10.29
N ASN A 17 5.77 15.21 9.58
CA ASN A 17 5.57 16.56 9.07
C ASN A 17 4.60 16.63 7.87
N VAL A 18 4.66 15.64 6.98
CA VAL A 18 3.88 15.62 5.72
C VAL A 18 2.44 15.15 5.94
N LEU A 19 2.24 14.12 6.78
CA LEU A 19 0.95 13.45 7.00
C LEU A 19 0.38 13.67 8.40
N GLY A 20 1.10 14.34 9.29
CA GLY A 20 0.67 14.54 10.68
C GLY A 20 0.72 13.27 11.51
N TRP A 21 1.48 12.26 11.08
CA TRP A 21 1.53 10.99 11.78
C TRP A 21 2.30 11.05 13.09
N THR A 22 1.86 10.23 14.04
CA THR A 22 2.59 9.92 15.26
C THR A 22 3.02 8.46 15.25
N TYR A 23 3.90 8.05 16.16
CA TYR A 23 4.51 6.72 16.11
C TYR A 23 4.51 6.05 17.46
N ARG A 24 4.35 4.73 17.45
CA ARG A 24 4.60 3.88 18.62
C ARG A 24 5.49 2.69 18.25
N PRO A 25 6.31 2.19 19.17
CA PRO A 25 7.06 0.96 18.96
C PRO A 25 6.13 -0.21 18.63
N ALA A 26 6.60 -1.13 17.78
CA ALA A 26 5.98 -2.46 17.67
C ALA A 26 6.86 -3.49 18.38
N GLY A 27 6.28 -4.62 18.80
CA GLY A 27 7.00 -5.72 19.44
C GLY A 27 7.96 -6.48 18.52
N LEU A 28 8.49 -5.83 17.48
CA LEU A 28 9.38 -6.38 16.44
C LEU A 28 10.81 -5.83 16.56
N GLY A 29 11.14 -5.20 17.68
CA GLY A 29 12.44 -4.57 17.93
C GLY A 29 12.45 -3.08 17.57
N ASP A 30 13.60 -2.44 17.77
CA ASP A 30 13.76 -0.99 17.61
C ASP A 30 13.74 -0.53 16.13
N ASP A 31 13.87 -1.48 15.20
CA ASP A 31 13.88 -1.21 13.75
C ASP A 31 12.48 -1.14 13.13
N PHE A 32 11.41 -1.28 13.93
CA PHE A 32 10.04 -1.22 13.42
C PHE A 32 9.11 -0.40 14.31
N CYS A 33 8.31 0.45 13.69
CA CYS A 33 7.25 1.21 14.37
C CYS A 33 5.90 1.08 13.67
N VAL A 34 4.84 1.39 14.41
CA VAL A 34 3.50 1.61 13.87
C VAL A 34 3.26 3.11 13.79
N ALA A 35 2.95 3.60 12.59
CA ALA A 35 2.50 4.95 12.34
C ALA A 35 1.01 5.07 12.66
N LEU A 36 0.62 6.21 13.23
CA LEU A 36 -0.73 6.51 13.68
C LEU A 36 -1.21 7.82 13.04
N SER A 37 -2.46 7.85 12.56
CA SER A 37 -3.18 9.07 12.17
C SER A 37 -4.36 9.22 13.11
N ASP A 38 -4.43 10.34 13.83
CA ASP A 38 -5.42 10.59 14.87
C ASP A 38 -5.56 9.42 15.88
N GLY A 39 -4.43 8.81 16.23
CA GLY A 39 -4.35 7.66 17.15
C GLY A 39 -4.66 6.30 16.52
N MET A 40 -5.18 6.25 15.29
CA MET A 40 -5.48 5.01 14.57
C MET A 40 -4.26 4.48 13.82
N ALA A 41 -3.99 3.18 13.89
CA ALA A 41 -2.80 2.57 13.28
C ALA A 41 -2.88 2.50 11.75
N VAL A 42 -2.11 3.31 11.03
CA VAL A 42 -2.23 3.46 9.56
C VAL A 42 -1.18 2.72 8.73
N ALA A 43 0.02 2.52 9.28
CA ALA A 43 1.10 1.86 8.57
C ALA A 43 2.11 1.24 9.52
N GLY A 44 2.86 0.25 9.04
CA GLY A 44 4.15 -0.12 9.61
C GLY A 44 5.28 0.64 8.91
N ILE A 45 6.34 0.97 9.63
CA ILE A 45 7.60 1.43 9.02
C ILE A 45 8.73 0.59 9.62
N GLY A 46 9.48 -0.10 8.77
CA GLY A 46 10.62 -0.93 9.17
C GLY A 46 11.92 -0.48 8.50
N ALA A 47 12.99 -0.29 9.27
CA ALA A 47 14.33 0.06 8.78
C ALA A 47 15.08 -1.17 8.21
N LEU A 48 14.47 -1.83 7.22
CA LEU A 48 14.99 -3.07 6.63
C LEU A 48 15.50 -2.89 5.19
N ALA A 49 15.28 -1.72 4.57
CA ALA A 49 15.65 -1.54 3.17
C ALA A 49 17.17 -1.62 2.96
N SER A 50 17.94 -1.02 3.88
CA SER A 50 19.41 -1.03 3.84
C SER A 50 19.99 -2.44 4.01
N SER A 51 19.44 -3.24 4.93
CA SER A 51 19.92 -4.60 5.21
C SER A 51 19.52 -5.60 4.13
N LEU A 52 18.33 -5.46 3.55
CA LEU A 52 17.84 -6.32 2.48
C LEU A 52 18.27 -5.85 1.08
N GLN A 53 18.91 -4.69 0.97
CA GLN A 53 19.30 -4.05 -0.29
C GLN A 53 18.14 -3.91 -1.29
N VAL A 54 16.95 -3.58 -0.78
CA VAL A 54 15.72 -3.40 -1.59
C VAL A 54 15.41 -1.91 -1.79
N GLU A 55 14.63 -1.62 -2.84
CA GLU A 55 14.11 -0.26 -3.07
C GLU A 55 13.11 0.13 -1.97
N VAL A 56 13.21 1.36 -1.48
CA VAL A 56 12.24 1.92 -0.54
C VAL A 56 10.92 2.12 -1.27
N SER A 57 9.91 1.36 -0.86
CA SER A 57 8.59 1.41 -1.45
C SER A 57 7.49 1.11 -0.43
N TRP A 58 6.34 1.73 -0.64
CA TRP A 58 5.12 1.40 0.07
C TRP A 58 4.59 0.06 -0.43
N THR A 59 4.44 -0.90 0.48
CA THR A 59 3.94 -2.24 0.17
C THR A 59 2.62 -2.50 0.91
N PRO A 60 1.51 -2.77 0.21
CA PRO A 60 0.28 -3.19 0.87
C PRO A 60 0.41 -4.62 1.38
N TYR A 61 -0.29 -4.93 2.47
CA TYR A 61 -0.44 -6.30 2.97
C TYR A 61 -1.92 -6.65 2.94
N PHE A 62 -2.25 -7.77 2.30
CA PHE A 62 -3.62 -8.27 2.19
C PHE A 62 -3.84 -9.38 3.21
N ALA A 63 -4.93 -9.28 3.97
CA ALA A 63 -5.30 -10.31 4.92
C ALA A 63 -5.69 -11.59 4.17
N VAL A 64 -5.19 -12.73 4.64
CA VAL A 64 -5.52 -14.06 4.12
C VAL A 64 -5.81 -14.99 5.29
N ALA A 65 -6.71 -15.95 5.07
CA ALA A 65 -7.03 -16.95 6.10
C ALA A 65 -5.86 -17.90 6.40
N ASN A 66 -5.02 -18.18 5.39
CA ASN A 66 -3.86 -19.05 5.51
C ASN A 66 -2.75 -18.56 4.56
N VAL A 67 -1.59 -18.19 5.13
CA VAL A 67 -0.47 -17.63 4.37
C VAL A 67 0.22 -18.66 3.48
N ASP A 68 0.26 -19.94 3.89
CA ASP A 68 0.93 -21.01 3.13
C ASP A 68 0.13 -21.35 1.87
N GLU A 69 -1.20 -21.46 2.01
CA GLU A 69 -2.10 -21.71 0.87
C GLU A 69 -2.08 -20.54 -0.11
N ALA A 70 -2.13 -19.30 0.38
CA ALA A 70 -2.02 -18.12 -0.48
C ALA A 70 -0.66 -18.08 -1.18
N ALA A 71 0.44 -18.39 -0.49
CA ALA A 71 1.78 -18.47 -1.08
C ALA A 71 1.90 -19.59 -2.13
N ALA A 72 1.23 -20.73 -1.94
CA ALA A 72 1.14 -21.78 -2.97
C ALA A 72 0.40 -21.28 -4.21
N ARG A 73 -0.79 -20.66 -4.03
CA ARG A 73 -1.57 -20.09 -5.13
C ARG A 73 -0.82 -19.03 -5.93
N ILE A 74 0.01 -18.22 -5.27
CA ILE A 74 0.90 -17.23 -5.91
C ILE A 74 1.88 -17.94 -6.85
N ARG A 75 2.61 -18.95 -6.35
CA ARG A 75 3.61 -19.69 -7.14
C ARG A 75 2.99 -20.43 -8.32
N GLU A 76 1.85 -21.09 -8.11
CA GLU A 76 1.11 -21.80 -9.15
C GLU A 76 0.69 -20.91 -10.33
N ARG A 77 0.57 -19.59 -10.10
CA ARG A 77 0.15 -18.60 -11.10
C ARG A 77 1.31 -17.82 -11.71
N GLY A 78 2.53 -18.34 -11.59
CA GLY A 78 3.72 -17.75 -12.19
C GLY A 78 4.23 -16.47 -11.50
N ALA A 79 3.71 -16.17 -10.32
CA ALA A 79 4.18 -15.07 -9.49
C ALA A 79 5.27 -15.53 -8.51
N THR A 80 5.99 -14.58 -7.93
CA THR A 80 7.13 -14.86 -7.05
C THR A 80 6.76 -14.64 -5.59
N VAL A 81 7.10 -15.58 -4.71
CA VAL A 81 7.14 -15.35 -3.26
C VAL A 81 8.59 -15.07 -2.89
N ALA A 82 8.92 -13.81 -2.66
CA ALA A 82 10.29 -13.33 -2.44
C ALA A 82 10.76 -13.57 -0.99
N VAL A 83 9.87 -13.38 -0.02
CA VAL A 83 10.17 -13.56 1.41
C VAL A 83 9.06 -14.35 2.08
N GLY A 84 9.44 -15.32 2.92
CA GLY A 84 8.52 -16.09 3.74
C GLY A 84 7.78 -17.22 3.01
N PRO A 85 6.72 -17.78 3.64
CA PRO A 85 6.08 -17.28 4.85
C PRO A 85 6.96 -17.28 6.11
N LEU A 86 6.90 -16.21 6.91
CA LEU A 86 7.62 -16.04 8.17
C LEU A 86 6.63 -15.86 9.32
N ALA A 87 6.99 -16.37 10.50
CA ALA A 87 6.21 -16.21 11.72
C ALA A 87 6.60 -14.92 12.47
N PHE A 88 5.59 -14.23 12.99
CA PHE A 88 5.67 -13.04 13.83
C PHE A 88 4.81 -13.24 15.08
N HIS A 89 4.99 -12.37 16.07
CA HIS A 89 4.27 -12.47 17.34
C HIS A 89 2.74 -12.40 17.21
N THR A 90 2.22 -11.72 16.17
CA THR A 90 0.76 -11.51 15.93
C THR A 90 0.22 -12.25 14.73
N GLY A 91 1.03 -13.03 14.02
CA GLY A 91 0.62 -13.63 12.76
C GLY A 91 1.77 -14.12 11.92
N ARG A 92 1.51 -14.33 10.64
CA ARG A 92 2.48 -14.81 9.67
C ARG A 92 2.37 -13.97 8.40
N ALA A 93 3.49 -13.73 7.74
CA ALA A 93 3.50 -12.92 6.52
C ALA A 93 4.40 -13.50 5.44
N ALA A 94 4.06 -13.20 4.18
CA ALA A 94 4.96 -13.37 3.05
C ALA A 94 4.96 -12.11 2.19
N LEU A 95 6.09 -11.85 1.53
CA LEU A 95 6.23 -10.81 0.52
C LEU A 95 6.31 -11.47 -0.86
N ALA A 96 5.53 -10.96 -1.80
CA ALA A 96 5.41 -11.49 -3.14
C ALA A 96 5.49 -10.39 -4.20
N MET A 97 5.73 -10.81 -5.43
CA MET A 97 5.62 -9.99 -6.64
C MET A 97 4.66 -10.67 -7.59
N ASP A 98 3.71 -9.92 -8.13
CA ASP A 98 2.80 -10.44 -9.17
C ASP A 98 3.57 -10.74 -10.48
N PRO A 99 2.95 -11.38 -11.49
CA PRO A 99 3.63 -11.73 -12.74
C PRO A 99 4.19 -10.52 -13.50
N ASP A 100 3.66 -9.33 -13.21
CA ASP A 100 4.00 -8.09 -13.86
C ASP A 100 5.05 -7.26 -13.08
N GLY A 101 5.38 -7.69 -11.86
CA GLY A 101 6.42 -7.13 -11.00
C GLY A 101 5.92 -6.23 -9.87
N ALA A 102 4.61 -6.11 -9.64
CA ALA A 102 4.07 -5.32 -8.53
C ALA A 102 4.26 -6.06 -7.20
N ALA A 103 4.97 -5.44 -6.26
CA ALA A 103 5.20 -5.99 -4.93
C ALA A 103 3.94 -5.89 -4.04
N PHE A 104 3.64 -6.94 -3.30
CA PHE A 104 2.57 -6.98 -2.29
C PHE A 104 2.87 -8.01 -1.20
N GLY A 105 2.33 -7.79 0.00
CA GLY A 105 2.40 -8.73 1.10
C GLY A 105 1.08 -9.47 1.31
N ILE A 106 1.17 -10.66 1.90
CA ILE A 106 0.03 -11.39 2.47
C ILE A 106 0.24 -11.56 3.97
N TRP A 107 -0.82 -11.46 4.75
CA TRP A 107 -0.79 -11.53 6.21
C TRP A 107 -1.89 -12.44 6.74
N GLU A 108 -1.51 -13.43 7.55
CA GLU A 108 -2.40 -14.29 8.33
C GLU A 108 -2.30 -13.90 9.81
N GLY A 109 -3.43 -13.70 10.49
CA GLY A 109 -3.48 -13.41 11.92
C GLY A 109 -4.19 -12.11 12.26
N ALA A 110 -4.11 -11.70 13.53
CA ALA A 110 -4.87 -10.56 14.02
C ALA A 110 -4.38 -9.24 13.40
N VAL A 111 -5.19 -8.66 12.52
CA VAL A 111 -4.97 -7.30 12.01
C VAL A 111 -5.51 -6.32 13.06
N ARG A 112 -4.63 -5.81 13.92
CA ARG A 112 -4.96 -4.76 14.88
C ARG A 112 -4.97 -3.39 14.21
N SER A 113 -5.95 -3.18 13.34
CA SER A 113 -6.27 -1.88 12.76
C SER A 113 -7.75 -1.60 12.99
N ASP A 114 -8.08 -0.46 13.57
CA ASP A 114 -9.47 -0.03 13.76
C ASP A 114 -10.10 0.47 12.45
N TRP A 115 -9.34 0.47 11.34
CA TRP A 115 -9.81 0.82 10.01
C TRP A 115 -9.36 -0.19 8.95
N THR A 116 -10.16 -0.28 7.89
CA THR A 116 -9.90 -1.08 6.68
C THR A 116 -9.73 -0.14 5.49
N VAL A 117 -8.79 -0.46 4.60
CA VAL A 117 -8.55 0.31 3.36
C VAL A 117 -9.87 0.51 2.62
N GLY A 118 -10.20 1.78 2.33
CA GLY A 118 -11.37 2.12 1.53
C GLY A 118 -12.74 2.10 2.23
N ARG A 119 -12.81 1.82 3.53
CA ARG A 119 -14.07 1.93 4.32
C ARG A 119 -14.13 3.24 5.11
N GLY A 120 -15.24 3.99 4.97
CA GLY A 120 -15.51 5.18 5.79
C GLY A 120 -14.43 6.26 5.68
N SER A 121 -13.99 6.82 6.82
CA SER A 121 -12.92 7.82 6.89
C SER A 121 -11.51 7.21 6.83
N ALA A 122 -11.33 6.13 6.04
CA ALA A 122 -10.04 5.45 5.92
C ALA A 122 -8.93 6.46 5.57
N PRO A 123 -7.85 6.52 6.36
CA PRO A 123 -6.75 7.44 6.15
C PRO A 123 -5.93 7.11 4.90
N ALA A 124 -6.17 5.94 4.27
CA ALA A 124 -5.55 5.57 3.01
C ALA A 124 -6.42 4.66 2.12
N TRP A 125 -6.18 4.73 0.81
CA TRP A 125 -6.69 3.77 -0.18
C TRP A 125 -5.60 3.31 -1.15
N LEU A 126 -5.85 2.20 -1.87
CA LEU A 126 -4.86 1.53 -2.72
C LEU A 126 -5.32 1.44 -4.18
N GLU A 127 -4.39 1.70 -5.10
CA GLU A 127 -4.54 1.49 -6.54
C GLU A 127 -3.42 0.60 -7.06
N LEU A 128 -3.74 -0.51 -7.71
CA LEU A 128 -2.79 -1.21 -8.56
C LEU A 128 -2.72 -0.50 -9.91
N ARG A 129 -1.53 -0.03 -10.28
CA ARG A 129 -1.23 0.43 -11.64
C ARG A 129 -0.57 -0.73 -12.38
N THR A 130 -1.18 -1.21 -13.45
CA THR A 130 -0.72 -2.39 -14.20
C THR A 130 -0.78 -2.15 -15.72
N ARG A 131 -0.19 -3.05 -16.49
CA ARG A 131 -0.28 -3.06 -17.95
C ARG A 131 -1.61 -3.65 -18.41
N ASP A 132 -2.08 -4.70 -17.74
CA ASP A 132 -3.32 -5.41 -18.07
C ASP A 132 -4.24 -5.51 -16.85
N THR A 133 -5.35 -4.77 -16.89
CA THR A 133 -6.36 -4.75 -15.82
C THR A 133 -7.01 -6.12 -15.63
N VAL A 134 -7.28 -6.85 -16.72
CA VAL A 134 -8.05 -8.10 -16.70
C VAL A 134 -7.20 -9.22 -16.11
N ASP A 135 -5.96 -9.36 -16.54
CA ASP A 135 -5.07 -10.39 -16.02
C ASP A 135 -4.68 -10.12 -14.57
N ALA A 136 -4.44 -8.87 -14.19
CA ALA A 136 -4.20 -8.50 -12.79
C ALA A 136 -5.43 -8.80 -11.91
N ALA A 137 -6.63 -8.40 -12.36
CA ALA A 137 -7.88 -8.69 -11.68
C ALA A 137 -8.08 -10.21 -11.44
N ARG A 138 -7.84 -11.02 -12.47
CA ARG A 138 -7.89 -12.48 -12.37
C ARG A 138 -6.87 -13.02 -11.38
N PHE A 139 -5.62 -12.56 -11.46
CA PHE A 139 -4.54 -13.00 -10.59
C PHE A 139 -4.87 -12.73 -9.11
N TYR A 140 -5.14 -11.47 -8.77
CA TYR A 140 -5.42 -11.07 -7.38
C TYR A 140 -6.71 -11.70 -6.87
N GLY A 141 -7.76 -11.79 -7.69
CA GLY A 141 -9.00 -12.46 -7.34
C GLY A 141 -8.81 -13.92 -6.94
N GLN A 142 -7.98 -14.66 -7.68
CA GLN A 142 -7.73 -16.07 -7.40
C GLN A 142 -6.75 -16.31 -6.24
N VAL A 143 -5.76 -15.42 -6.06
CA VAL A 143 -4.77 -15.56 -4.98
C VAL A 143 -5.35 -15.16 -3.64
N LEU A 144 -6.05 -14.02 -3.60
CA LEU A 144 -6.54 -13.39 -2.37
C LEU A 144 -7.98 -13.76 -2.04
N GLY A 145 -8.65 -14.54 -2.90
CA GLY A 145 -10.03 -14.98 -2.67
C GLY A 145 -11.05 -13.86 -2.86
N TRP A 146 -10.81 -12.91 -3.76
CA TRP A 146 -11.77 -11.84 -4.09
C TRP A 146 -12.81 -12.23 -5.15
N ALA A 147 -12.88 -13.52 -5.50
CA ALA A 147 -13.88 -14.01 -6.43
C ALA A 147 -15.29 -13.90 -5.80
N PRO A 148 -16.34 -13.56 -6.58
CA PRO A 148 -17.70 -13.33 -6.07
C PRO A 148 -18.36 -14.54 -5.39
N GLU A 149 -17.75 -15.72 -5.49
CA GLU A 149 -18.20 -16.96 -4.86
C GLU A 149 -17.62 -17.16 -3.44
N THR A 150 -16.76 -16.26 -2.95
CA THR A 150 -16.21 -16.33 -1.60
C THR A 150 -17.11 -15.63 -0.58
N ALA A 151 -17.20 -16.21 0.63
CA ALA A 151 -18.11 -15.80 1.69
C ALA A 151 -17.81 -14.42 2.32
N ASP A 152 -16.74 -13.75 1.91
CA ASP A 152 -16.21 -12.55 2.56
C ASP A 152 -16.73 -11.22 1.96
N GLY A 153 -17.70 -11.31 1.04
CA GLY A 153 -18.43 -10.15 0.49
C GLY A 153 -17.64 -9.32 -0.52
N PHE A 154 -16.53 -9.84 -1.05
CA PHE A 154 -15.73 -9.16 -2.07
C PHE A 154 -16.36 -9.33 -3.46
N THR A 155 -16.47 -8.21 -4.19
CA THR A 155 -16.90 -8.20 -5.59
C THR A 155 -15.91 -7.38 -6.42
N LEU A 156 -15.35 -7.98 -7.46
CA LEU A 156 -14.51 -7.29 -8.42
C LEU A 156 -15.35 -6.88 -9.63
N VAL A 157 -15.58 -5.57 -9.78
CA VAL A 157 -16.38 -5.00 -10.87
C VAL A 157 -15.45 -4.42 -11.92
N HIS A 158 -15.59 -4.83 -13.18
CA HIS A 158 -14.83 -4.28 -14.31
C HIS A 158 -15.58 -3.09 -14.91
N GLU A 159 -14.90 -1.95 -15.07
CA GLU A 159 -15.42 -0.69 -15.62
C GLU A 159 -14.39 -0.14 -16.63
N ASP A 160 -14.68 -0.19 -17.93
CA ASP A 160 -13.83 0.32 -19.03
C ASP A 160 -12.32 0.03 -18.89
N ASP A 161 -11.54 1.00 -18.39
CA ASP A 161 -10.07 0.96 -18.24
C ASP A 161 -9.59 0.51 -16.85
N HIS A 162 -10.51 0.23 -15.93
CA HIS A 162 -10.21 -0.13 -14.55
C HIS A 162 -11.11 -1.26 -14.00
N ALA A 163 -10.67 -1.87 -12.91
CA ALA A 163 -11.48 -2.78 -12.11
C ALA A 163 -11.51 -2.29 -10.66
N VAL A 164 -12.66 -2.37 -10.02
CA VAL A 164 -12.89 -1.90 -8.67
C VAL A 164 -13.16 -3.09 -7.77
N LEU A 165 -12.28 -3.32 -6.79
CA LEU A 165 -12.54 -4.26 -5.72
C LEU A 165 -13.45 -3.59 -4.70
N ARG A 166 -14.65 -4.15 -4.53
CA ARG A 166 -15.58 -3.76 -3.49
C ARG A 166 -15.67 -4.84 -2.44
N GLN A 167 -15.90 -4.44 -1.19
CA GLN A 167 -16.40 -5.31 -0.14
C GLN A 167 -17.71 -4.72 0.34
N ASP A 168 -18.81 -5.45 0.14
CA ASP A 168 -20.16 -4.87 0.22
C ASP A 168 -20.29 -3.65 -0.72
N GLU A 169 -20.76 -2.50 -0.22
CA GLU A 169 -20.87 -1.24 -0.99
C GLU A 169 -19.58 -0.41 -1.01
N GLN A 170 -18.53 -0.83 -0.31
CA GLN A 170 -17.32 -0.02 -0.08
C GLN A 170 -16.21 -0.37 -1.07
N VAL A 171 -15.57 0.64 -1.66
CA VAL A 171 -14.43 0.45 -2.59
C VAL A 171 -13.16 0.24 -1.77
N VAL A 172 -12.58 -0.96 -1.83
CA VAL A 172 -11.38 -1.35 -1.06
C VAL A 172 -10.10 -1.10 -1.86
N ALA A 173 -10.13 -1.32 -3.17
CA ALA A 173 -9.00 -1.07 -4.05
C ALA A 173 -9.46 -0.82 -5.49
N ARG A 174 -8.61 -0.17 -6.28
CA ARG A 174 -8.77 -0.06 -7.74
C ARG A 174 -7.60 -0.73 -8.45
N ILE A 175 -7.86 -1.31 -9.60
CA ILE A 175 -6.87 -1.81 -10.55
C ILE A 175 -7.03 -0.98 -11.80
N ARG A 176 -6.00 -0.26 -12.21
CA ARG A 176 -6.03 0.61 -13.39
C ARG A 176 -4.98 0.16 -14.40
N GLY A 177 -5.44 -0.04 -15.63
CA GLY A 177 -4.60 -0.41 -16.77
C GLY A 177 -4.40 0.75 -17.74
N GLY A 178 -3.71 0.49 -18.85
CA GLY A 178 -3.82 1.33 -20.04
C GLY A 178 -2.74 2.38 -20.29
N ALA A 179 -1.71 2.52 -19.44
CA ALA A 179 -0.57 3.37 -19.78
C ALA A 179 0.61 2.53 -20.30
N VAL A 180 0.97 2.78 -21.57
CA VAL A 180 1.93 2.04 -22.43
C VAL A 180 3.36 1.96 -21.84
N GLN A 181 3.63 2.67 -20.74
CA GLN A 181 4.93 2.70 -20.03
C GLN A 181 4.80 2.63 -18.49
N VAL A 182 3.79 1.95 -17.94
CA VAL A 182 3.68 1.79 -16.49
C VAL A 182 4.63 0.70 -15.98
N ARG A 183 5.45 1.03 -14.99
CA ARG A 183 6.06 0.04 -14.08
C ARG A 183 4.98 -0.46 -13.11
N PRO A 184 4.57 -1.74 -13.17
CA PRO A 184 3.51 -2.27 -12.32
C PRO A 184 3.79 -2.07 -10.84
N ARG A 185 2.81 -1.53 -10.10
CA ARG A 185 2.94 -1.28 -8.65
C ARG A 185 1.60 -1.07 -7.99
N TRP A 186 1.52 -1.49 -6.73
CA TRP A 186 0.55 -0.93 -5.81
C TRP A 186 0.97 0.48 -5.40
N HIS A 187 0.05 1.42 -5.55
CA HIS A 187 0.21 2.83 -5.23
C HIS A 187 -0.73 3.20 -4.10
N VAL A 188 -0.20 3.90 -3.10
CA VAL A 188 -0.97 4.33 -1.93
C VAL A 188 -1.36 5.80 -2.05
N TYR A 189 -2.58 6.09 -1.63
CA TYR A 189 -3.12 7.42 -1.48
C TYR A 189 -3.41 7.66 0.00
N PHE A 190 -2.81 8.67 0.60
CA PHE A 190 -3.05 9.10 1.98
C PHE A 190 -3.99 10.30 2.00
N ARG A 191 -5.02 10.23 2.84
CA ARG A 191 -5.95 11.33 3.05
C ARG A 191 -5.28 12.39 3.94
N VAL A 192 -5.31 13.64 3.50
CA VAL A 192 -4.80 14.79 4.25
C VAL A 192 -5.83 15.91 4.23
N PRO A 193 -5.90 16.75 5.28
CA PRO A 193 -6.85 17.86 5.31
C PRO A 193 -6.53 18.92 4.24
N GLU A 194 -5.25 19.12 3.92
CA GLU A 194 -4.80 20.16 3.00
C GLU A 194 -3.59 19.68 2.18
N VAL A 195 -3.81 19.44 0.89
CA VAL A 195 -2.79 18.87 0.00
C VAL A 195 -1.62 19.82 -0.22
N SER A 196 -1.87 21.12 -0.42
CA SER A 196 -0.80 22.12 -0.61
C SER A 196 0.18 22.14 0.56
N ARG A 197 -0.34 22.08 1.79
CA ARG A 197 0.49 22.02 3.01
C ARG A 197 1.35 20.77 3.07
N SER A 198 0.81 19.62 2.72
CA SER A 198 1.59 18.37 2.64
C SER A 198 2.66 18.42 1.54
N VAL A 199 2.37 19.04 0.39
CA VAL A 199 3.36 19.23 -0.69
C VAL A 199 4.50 20.14 -0.22
N GLU A 200 4.19 21.29 0.40
CA GLU A 200 5.19 22.21 0.93
C GLU A 200 6.07 21.56 2.00
N ALA A 201 5.47 20.78 2.91
CA ALA A 201 6.20 20.01 3.91
C ALA A 201 7.11 18.96 3.26
N ALA A 202 6.61 18.23 2.26
CA ALA A 202 7.39 17.20 1.59
C ALA A 202 8.61 17.80 0.90
N VAL A 203 8.46 18.91 0.17
CA VAL A 203 9.57 19.60 -0.48
C VAL A 203 10.57 20.16 0.52
N ARG A 204 10.09 20.76 1.63
CA ARG A 204 10.95 21.27 2.71
C ARG A 204 11.81 20.18 3.33
N ASP A 205 11.25 18.98 3.48
CA ASP A 205 11.88 17.87 4.19
C ASP A 205 12.62 16.89 3.24
N GLY A 206 12.96 17.35 2.03
CA GLY A 206 13.82 16.61 1.09
C GLY A 206 13.09 15.63 0.16
N GLY A 207 11.77 15.59 0.21
CA GLY A 207 10.94 14.92 -0.78
C GLY A 207 10.77 15.73 -2.07
N ALA A 208 10.07 15.17 -3.04
CA ALA A 208 9.86 15.80 -4.34
C ALA A 208 8.44 15.59 -4.88
N LEU A 209 7.93 16.60 -5.59
CA LEU A 209 6.70 16.49 -6.37
C LEU A 209 7.00 15.80 -7.72
N VAL A 210 6.24 14.75 -8.06
CA VAL A 210 6.53 13.87 -9.21
C VAL A 210 5.98 14.41 -10.54
N SER A 211 5.01 15.32 -10.49
CA SER A 211 4.57 16.07 -11.67
C SER A 211 4.15 17.48 -11.24
N PRO A 212 4.61 18.55 -11.91
CA PRO A 212 4.13 19.88 -11.62
C PRO A 212 2.63 19.95 -11.95
N PRO A 213 1.80 20.66 -11.18
CA PRO A 213 0.42 20.88 -11.58
C PRO A 213 0.38 21.55 -12.95
N GLU A 214 -0.31 20.94 -13.90
CA GLU A 214 -1.00 21.75 -14.90
C GLU A 214 -1.91 22.68 -14.10
N ALA A 215 -1.61 23.98 -14.19
CA ALA A 215 -2.24 25.10 -13.48
C ALA A 215 -3.49 24.73 -12.66
N ALA A 216 -3.38 24.67 -11.33
CA ALA A 216 -4.56 24.56 -10.48
C ALA A 216 -4.35 25.29 -9.17
N GLU A 217 -5.05 26.40 -9.01
CA GLU A 217 -5.21 27.15 -7.76
C GLU A 217 -5.90 26.32 -6.64
N THR A 218 -6.26 25.05 -6.92
CA THR A 218 -6.76 24.08 -5.93
C THR A 218 -6.25 22.67 -6.24
N LEU A 219 -5.12 22.28 -5.66
CA LEU A 219 -4.61 20.91 -5.78
C LEU A 219 -5.43 19.98 -4.86
N HIS A 220 -6.26 19.11 -5.43
CA HIS A 220 -7.00 18.11 -4.63
C HIS A 220 -6.21 16.83 -4.38
N GLU A 221 -5.14 16.61 -5.14
CA GLU A 221 -4.31 15.42 -5.11
C GLU A 221 -2.89 15.73 -5.59
N ALA A 222 -1.85 15.19 -4.95
CA ALA A 222 -0.45 15.33 -5.34
C ALA A 222 0.31 14.01 -5.23
N THR A 223 1.02 13.60 -6.28
CA THR A 223 1.98 12.47 -6.19
C THR A 223 3.35 12.97 -5.74
N LEU A 224 3.85 12.43 -4.65
CA LEU A 224 5.10 12.80 -4.00
C LEU A 224 6.08 11.62 -3.97
N ARG A 225 7.36 11.94 -3.83
CA ARG A 225 8.43 11.03 -3.39
C ARG A 225 8.95 11.47 -2.04
N ASP A 226 9.18 10.52 -1.15
CA ASP A 226 9.98 10.77 0.05
C ASP A 226 11.49 10.87 -0.30
N PRO A 227 12.35 11.28 0.64
CA PRO A 227 13.80 11.43 0.40
C PRO A 227 14.49 10.14 -0.06
N ASP A 228 13.93 8.98 0.27
CA ASP A 228 14.44 7.67 -0.10
C ASP A 228 13.89 7.16 -1.43
N GLY A 229 12.95 7.90 -2.04
CA GLY A 229 12.37 7.65 -3.35
C GLY A 229 11.00 6.97 -3.33
N ALA A 230 10.44 6.66 -2.16
CA ALA A 230 9.15 5.99 -2.04
C ALA A 230 8.03 6.86 -2.61
N LEU A 231 7.27 6.31 -3.55
CA LEU A 231 6.14 6.99 -4.18
C LEU A 231 4.87 6.85 -3.34
N PHE A 232 4.17 7.96 -3.14
CA PHE A 232 2.83 7.99 -2.55
C PHE A 232 2.05 9.18 -3.11
N THR A 233 0.73 9.16 -2.94
CA THR A 233 -0.12 10.31 -3.25
C THR A 233 -0.77 10.84 -1.98
N VAL A 234 -0.89 12.16 -1.85
CA VAL A 234 -1.76 12.80 -0.86
C VAL A 234 -3.03 13.29 -1.53
N THR A 235 -4.17 13.15 -0.87
CA THR A 235 -5.47 13.58 -1.40
C THR A 235 -6.34 14.20 -0.31
N SER A 236 -7.14 15.20 -0.69
CA SER A 236 -8.12 15.85 0.19
C SER A 236 -9.48 15.15 0.21
N ARG A 237 -9.65 14.08 -0.58
CA ARG A 237 -10.93 13.39 -0.84
C ARG A 237 -11.03 12.04 -0.16
#